data_AF-A0A953T9E1-F1
#
_entry.id   AF-A0A953T9E1-F1
#
_cell.length_a   1.000
_cell.length_b   1.000
_cell.length_c   1.000
_cell.angle_alpha   90.00
_cell.angle_beta   90.00
_cell.angle_gamma   90.00
#
_symmetry.space_group_name_H-M   'P 1'
#
loop_
_entity.id
_entity.type
_entity.pdbx_description
1 polymer ?
#
loop_
_entity_poly.entity_id
_entity_poly.type
_entity_poly.pdbx_seq_one_letter_code
_entity_poly.pdbx_strand_id
1 'polypeptide(L)'
;MINFLAPAAPDRYFESEGQRFPLRWAAAVPGPGLRVVDEWQRAAVTFEAPQARNFWVSPIETVSESEDGFERIYQGSQVVAVWPVDLASGEEWTGRFALQVARLD
;
A
#
# COMPACT_ATOMS: atom_id res chain seq x y z
N MET A 1 -7.46 -0.33 -0.30
CA MET A 1 -6.98 1.01 -0.68
C MET A 1 -6.65 1.78 0.59
N ILE A 2 -5.55 2.53 0.59
CA ILE A 2 -5.14 3.41 1.69
C ILE A 2 -4.94 4.84 1.16
N ASN A 3 -5.36 5.84 1.91
CA ASN A 3 -5.17 7.24 1.54
C ASN A 3 -4.93 8.10 2.78
N PHE A 4 -3.82 8.84 2.79
CA PHE A 4 -3.49 9.86 3.77
C PHE A 4 -3.37 11.26 3.15
N LEU A 5 -3.84 11.42 1.91
CA LEU A 5 -3.72 12.63 1.09
C LEU A 5 -2.26 13.04 0.89
N ALA A 6 -2.04 14.23 0.30
CA ALA A 6 -0.72 14.85 0.12
C ALA A 6 0.39 13.84 -0.26
N PRO A 7 0.27 13.14 -1.40
CA PRO A 7 1.04 11.92 -1.66
C PRO A 7 2.54 12.12 -1.91
N ALA A 8 2.99 13.37 -2.01
CA ALA A 8 4.39 13.75 -2.15
C ALA A 8 4.98 14.31 -0.84
N ALA A 9 4.19 14.43 0.23
CA ALA A 9 4.67 14.97 1.49
C ALA A 9 5.57 13.93 2.19
N PRO A 10 6.77 14.34 2.67
CA PRO A 10 7.76 13.40 3.21
C PRO A 10 7.37 12.78 4.56
N ASP A 11 6.41 13.38 5.25
CA ASP A 11 5.81 12.93 6.52
C ASP A 11 4.72 11.86 6.31
N ARG A 12 4.44 11.48 5.06
CA ARG A 12 3.47 10.44 4.69
C ARG A 12 4.08 9.45 3.70
N TYR A 13 4.27 8.20 4.10
CA TYR A 13 5.07 7.27 3.32
C TYR A 13 4.67 5.80 3.52
N PHE A 14 4.95 4.99 2.51
CA PHE A 14 5.10 3.53 2.66
C PHE A 14 6.47 3.22 3.27
N GLU A 15 6.54 2.20 4.11
CA GLU A 15 7.76 1.70 4.73
C GLU A 15 7.87 0.18 4.50
N SER A 16 8.96 -0.24 3.88
CA SER A 16 9.30 -1.65 3.62
C SER A 16 10.81 -1.82 3.70
N GLU A 17 11.26 -2.88 4.38
CA GLU A 17 12.70 -3.18 4.59
C GLU A 17 13.53 -1.98 5.11
N GLY A 18 12.92 -1.15 5.96
CA GLY A 18 13.56 0.06 6.52
C GLY A 18 13.70 1.23 5.55
N GLN A 19 13.18 1.10 4.32
CA GLN A 19 13.15 2.16 3.32
C GLN A 19 11.79 2.86 3.29
N ARG A 20 11.79 4.17 3.03
CA ARG A 20 10.59 5.00 2.91
C ARG A 20 10.31 5.33 1.45
N PHE A 21 9.04 5.26 1.05
CA PHE A 21 8.58 5.57 -0.30
C PHE A 21 7.35 6.50 -0.24
N PRO A 22 7.19 7.43 -1.18
CA PRO A 22 6.04 8.34 -1.19
C PRO A 22 4.73 7.58 -1.41
N LEU A 23 3.59 8.20 -1.09
CA LEU A 23 2.30 7.53 -1.29
C LEU A 23 1.95 7.37 -2.77
N ARG A 24 2.38 8.31 -3.64
CA ARG A 24 2.30 8.15 -5.10
C ARG A 24 3.50 7.34 -5.58
N TRP A 25 3.39 6.02 -5.45
CA TRP A 25 4.46 5.10 -5.79
C TRP A 25 3.92 3.76 -6.28
N ALA A 26 4.63 3.16 -7.23
CA ALA A 26 4.31 1.84 -7.74
C ALA A 26 5.52 0.91 -7.65
N ALA A 27 5.35 -0.25 -7.01
CA ALA A 27 6.39 -1.25 -6.86
C ALA A 27 5.81 -2.60 -6.42
N ALA A 28 6.61 -3.65 -6.61
CA ALA A 28 6.49 -4.87 -5.84
C ALA A 28 7.52 -4.82 -4.70
N VAL A 29 7.05 -4.90 -3.46
CA VAL A 29 7.91 -4.94 -2.26
C VAL A 29 7.84 -6.30 -1.59
N PRO A 30 8.91 -6.77 -0.94
CA PRO A 30 8.89 -8.05 -0.23
C PRO A 30 7.78 -8.12 0.82
N GLY A 31 7.16 -9.31 0.95
CA GLY A 31 6.29 -9.63 2.07
C GLY A 31 7.11 -10.10 3.29
N PRO A 32 6.46 -10.49 4.41
CA PRO A 32 5.01 -10.55 4.61
C PRO A 32 4.43 -9.25 5.21
N GLY A 33 5.24 -8.21 5.42
CA GLY A 33 4.82 -6.95 6.03
C GLY A 33 4.99 -5.74 5.12
N LEU A 34 4.05 -4.81 5.19
CA LEU A 34 4.15 -3.47 4.61
C LEU A 34 3.51 -2.47 5.57
N ARG A 35 4.14 -1.32 5.78
CA ARG A 35 3.59 -0.28 6.65
C ARG A 35 3.36 1.01 5.87
N VAL A 36 2.37 1.79 6.30
CA VAL A 36 2.09 3.13 5.80
C VAL A 36 1.97 4.05 7.00
N VAL A 37 2.66 5.18 6.96
CA VAL A 37 2.77 6.11 8.08
C VAL A 37 2.26 7.47 7.63
N ASP A 38 1.51 8.12 8.50
CA ASP A 38 1.20 9.55 8.46
C ASP A 38 1.67 10.16 9.78
N GLU A 39 2.84 10.78 9.77
CA GLU A 39 3.43 11.42 10.94
C GLU A 39 2.60 12.65 11.38
N TRP A 40 1.95 13.35 10.44
CA TRP A 40 1.11 14.51 10.72
C TRP A 40 -0.14 14.14 11.53
N GLN A 41 -0.83 13.06 11.15
CA GLN A 41 -1.97 12.52 11.91
C GLN A 41 -1.55 11.65 13.09
N ARG A 42 -0.25 11.35 13.21
CA ARG A 42 0.29 10.37 14.15
C ARG A 42 -0.40 9.02 14.02
N ALA A 43 -0.56 8.54 12.78
CA ALA A 43 -1.21 7.27 12.47
C ALA A 43 -0.28 6.37 11.66
N ALA A 44 -0.42 5.07 11.85
CA ALA A 44 0.18 4.06 10.99
C ALA A 44 -0.82 2.95 10.67
N VAL A 45 -0.70 2.42 9.47
CA VAL A 45 -1.38 1.21 9.03
C VAL A 45 -0.34 0.15 8.73
N THR A 46 -0.45 -1.01 9.36
CA THR A 46 0.40 -2.17 9.10
C THR A 46 -0.42 -3.22 8.37
N PHE A 47 0.08 -3.66 7.23
CA PHE A 47 -0.41 -4.80 6.47
C PHE A 47 0.43 -6.02 6.79
N GLU A 48 -0.23 -7.12 7.14
CA GLU A 48 0.42 -8.42 7.39
C GLU A 48 -0.24 -9.48 6.52
N ALA A 49 0.58 -10.16 5.73
CA ALA A 49 0.16 -11.21 4.83
C ALA A 49 1.11 -12.40 4.96
N PRO A 50 0.92 -13.28 5.96
CA PRO A 50 1.78 -14.43 6.16
C PRO A 50 1.90 -15.26 4.88
N GLN A 51 3.13 -15.68 4.54
CA GLN A 51 3.47 -16.45 3.32
C GLN A 51 3.29 -15.71 1.99
N ALA A 52 2.87 -14.45 1.98
CA ALA A 52 2.90 -13.65 0.76
C ALA A 52 4.35 -13.39 0.35
N ARG A 53 4.66 -13.59 -0.93
CA ARG A 53 5.99 -13.32 -1.48
C ARG A 53 6.25 -11.82 -1.59
N ASN A 54 5.24 -11.06 -1.97
CA ASN A 54 5.33 -9.61 -2.13
C ASN A 54 3.99 -8.92 -1.92
N PHE A 55 4.05 -7.61 -1.70
CA PHE A 55 2.93 -6.70 -1.91
C PHE A 55 3.14 -5.91 -3.19
N TRP A 56 2.10 -5.78 -4.00
CA TRP A 56 2.05 -4.81 -5.08
C TRP A 56 1.39 -3.54 -4.59
N VAL A 57 2.09 -2.43 -4.79
CA VAL A 57 1.63 -1.08 -4.49
C VAL A 57 1.52 -0.32 -5.80
N SER A 58 0.46 0.46 -5.96
CA SER A 58 0.30 1.39 -7.10
C SER A 58 -0.64 2.53 -6.70
N PRO A 59 -0.43 3.76 -7.20
CA PRO A 59 -1.41 4.81 -7.02
C PRO A 59 -2.69 4.48 -7.79
N ILE A 60 -3.83 4.90 -7.23
CA ILE A 60 -5.11 5.02 -7.91
C ILE A 60 -5.28 6.51 -8.23
N GLU A 61 -5.46 6.83 -9.50
CA GLU A 61 -5.59 8.20 -9.97
C GLU A 61 -6.83 8.36 -10.86
N THR A 62 -7.45 9.53 -10.74
CA THR A 62 -8.52 9.97 -11.63
C THR A 62 -8.02 11.08 -12.53
N VAL A 63 -8.54 11.14 -13.74
CA VAL A 63 -8.31 12.28 -14.63
C VAL A 63 -9.34 13.37 -14.30
N SER A 64 -8.87 14.59 -14.09
CA SER A 64 -9.70 15.78 -13.97
C SER A 64 -9.42 16.72 -15.13
N GLU A 65 -10.45 17.38 -15.64
CA GLU A 65 -10.29 18.53 -16.52
C GLU A 65 -10.13 19.79 -15.67
N SER A 66 -9.18 20.65 -16.06
CA SER A 66 -8.86 21.92 -15.42
C SER A 66 -8.64 22.99 -16.51
N GLU A 67 -8.53 24.25 -16.12
CA GLU A 67 -8.25 25.36 -17.05
C GLU A 67 -6.90 25.19 -17.78
N ASP A 68 -5.94 24.50 -17.16
CA ASP A 68 -4.62 24.20 -17.73
C ASP A 68 -4.55 22.84 -18.46
N GLY A 69 -5.71 22.18 -18.66
CA GLY A 69 -5.83 20.89 -19.33
C GLY A 69 -6.09 19.73 -18.37
N PHE A 70 -5.61 18.52 -18.70
CA PHE A 70 -5.86 17.32 -17.92
C PHE A 70 -4.87 17.14 -16.76
N GLU A 71 -5.40 16.90 -15.57
CA GLU A 71 -4.62 16.63 -14.37
C GLU A 71 -4.84 15.22 -13.81
N ARG A 72 -3.78 14.61 -13.28
CA ARG A 72 -3.83 13.33 -12.56
C ARG A 72 -4.01 13.55 -11.07
N ILE A 73 -5.23 13.34 -10.59
CA ILE A 73 -5.58 13.48 -9.18
C ILE A 73 -5.37 12.15 -8.46
N TYR A 74 -4.50 12.14 -7.47
CA TYR A 74 -4.26 10.97 -6.62
C TYR A 74 -5.44 10.76 -5.66
N GLN A 75 -6.01 9.56 -5.67
CA GLN A 75 -7.13 9.19 -4.81
C GLN A 75 -6.71 8.32 -3.63
N GLY A 76 -5.52 7.73 -3.69
CA GLY A 76 -5.02 6.77 -2.73
C GLY A 76 -4.12 5.74 -3.42
N SER A 77 -3.67 4.75 -2.68
CA SER A 77 -2.87 3.65 -3.20
C SER A 77 -3.53 2.31 -2.94
N GLN A 78 -3.46 1.43 -3.92
CA GLN A 78 -3.83 0.04 -3.77
C GLN A 78 -2.66 -0.75 -3.17
N VAL A 79 -2.99 -1.75 -2.37
CA VAL A 79 -2.05 -2.69 -1.75
C VAL A 79 -2.63 -4.08 -1.94
N VAL A 80 -1.89 -4.94 -2.63
CA VAL A 80 -2.30 -6.32 -2.93
C VAL A 80 -1.21 -7.26 -2.45
N ALA A 81 -1.52 -8.17 -1.54
CA ALA A 81 -0.61 -9.25 -1.17
C ALA A 81 -0.66 -10.37 -2.21
N VAL A 82 0.51 -10.92 -2.55
CA VAL A 82 0.66 -11.92 -3.61
C VAL A 82 1.28 -13.19 -3.03
N TRP A 83 0.54 -14.30 -3.11
CA TRP A 83 1.00 -15.62 -2.71
C TRP A 83 1.35 -16.46 -3.94
N PRO A 84 2.54 -17.07 -3.99
CA PRO A 84 2.82 -18.12 -4.94
C PRO A 84 2.11 -19.39 -4.45
N VAL A 85 0.96 -19.70 -5.03
CA VAL A 85 0.17 -20.88 -4.69
C VAL A 85 0.40 -21.95 -5.74
N ASP A 86 0.94 -23.09 -5.33
CA ASP A 86 0.93 -24.34 -6.09
C ASP A 86 -0.10 -25.25 -5.41
N LEU A 87 -1.14 -25.66 -6.15
CA LEU A 87 -2.31 -26.35 -5.60
C LEU A 87 -2.69 -27.53 -6.48
N ALA A 88 -2.68 -28.73 -5.92
CA ALA A 88 -3.10 -29.92 -6.64
C ALA A 88 -4.63 -29.98 -6.80
N SER A 89 -5.09 -30.83 -7.72
CA SER A 89 -6.53 -31.05 -7.92
C SER A 89 -7.20 -31.53 -6.63
N GLY A 90 -8.23 -30.81 -6.19
CA GLY A 90 -9.00 -31.14 -4.98
C GLY A 90 -8.40 -30.64 -3.67
N GLU A 91 -7.24 -29.95 -3.71
CA GLU A 91 -6.71 -29.26 -2.53
C GLU A 91 -7.30 -27.86 -2.37
N GLU A 92 -7.26 -27.36 -1.14
CA GLU A 92 -7.71 -26.02 -0.78
C GLU A 92 -6.53 -25.15 -0.33
N TRP A 93 -6.54 -23.87 -0.73
CA TRP A 93 -5.58 -22.89 -0.26
C TRP A 93 -6.25 -21.86 0.65
N THR A 94 -5.59 -21.52 1.76
CA THR A 94 -6.01 -20.45 2.67
C THR A 94 -4.90 -19.41 2.80
N GLY A 95 -5.23 -18.15 2.52
CA GLY A 95 -4.38 -17.00 2.81
C GLY A 95 -4.97 -16.14 3.92
N ARG A 96 -4.11 -15.41 4.62
CA ARG A 96 -4.53 -14.39 5.59
C ARG A 96 -3.97 -13.04 5.17
N PHE A 97 -4.82 -12.03 5.13
CA PHE A 97 -4.44 -10.63 5.02
C PHE A 97 -5.02 -9.89 6.21
N ALA A 98 -4.18 -9.24 7.00
CA ALA A 98 -4.59 -8.44 8.13
C ALA A 98 -4.15 -6.99 7.94
N LEU A 99 -5.00 -6.09 8.41
CA LEU A 99 -4.73 -4.66 8.48
C LEU A 99 -4.89 -4.24 9.93
N GLN A 100 -3.90 -3.52 10.44
CA GLN A 100 -3.92 -2.95 11.79
C GLN A 100 -3.70 -1.45 11.69
N VAL A 101 -4.49 -0.67 12.42
CA VAL A 101 -4.34 0.78 12.53
C VAL A 101 -3.86 1.09 13.94
N ALA A 102 -2.79 1.88 14.06
CA ALA A 102 -2.22 2.28 15.33
C ALA A 102 -1.91 3.78 15.33
N ARG A 103 -1.90 4.36 16.54
CA ARG A 103 -1.38 5.70 16.76
C ARG A 103 0.15 5.64 16.93
N LEU A 104 0.86 6.65 16.43
CA LEU A 104 2.29 6.84 16.69
C LEU A 104 2.49 7.51 18.07
N ASP A 105 3.48 7.02 18.80
CA ASP A 105 3.92 7.55 20.10
C ASP A 105 4.46 8.99 20.03
#